data_AF-A0A7V9PDH3-F1
#
_entry.id   AF-A0A7V9PDH3-F1
#
_cell.length_a   1.000
_cell.length_b   1.000
_cell.length_c   1.000
_cell.angle_alpha   90.00
_cell.angle_beta   90.00
_cell.angle_gamma   90.00
#
_symmetry.space_group_name_H-M   'P 1'
#
loop_
_entity.id
_entity.type
_entity.pdbx_description
1 polymer ?
#
loop_
_entity_poly.entity_id
_entity_poly.type
_entity_poly.pdbx_seq_one_letter_code
_entity_poly.pdbx_strand_id
1 'polypeptide(L)'
;MALTVSTSIGQSKAAAMELPYTFFFTHYELLGDPNNPEGVRYHSDGQPFAKAPDGSKIILSGKGGWDPDSQNAQGGGRYTIEDASGKVTAKGSWQVTDFSSFEQLDGWWGMGPEFKEKGWQGPKGSTSFSGFLRLKVHLENKGDGILTAWCLMPDVSKPDDHQGDGISLTGANFDYTDFSESEMSFEGVMFYSSDLASKGYVLTSDRHTVRKTATASSAASATASPTAANPSATASASPLPPSGGPPLIWVLTLVAALVLVGSGGAALALLRRGIS
;
A
#
# COMPACT_ATOMS: atom_id res chain seq x y z
N MET A 1 -50.88 -20.64 31.45
CA MET A 1 -49.48 -20.24 31.70
C MET A 1 -48.60 -20.98 30.71
N ALA A 2 -48.06 -20.27 29.72
CA ALA A 2 -47.17 -20.85 28.71
C ALA A 2 -45.72 -20.58 29.14
N LEU A 3 -44.92 -21.64 29.26
CA LEU A 3 -43.50 -21.57 29.59
C LEU A 3 -42.72 -21.32 28.29
N THR A 4 -42.16 -20.14 28.12
CA THR A 4 -41.25 -19.83 27.01
C THR A 4 -39.83 -20.18 27.43
N VAL A 5 -39.24 -21.21 26.83
CA VAL A 5 -37.84 -21.60 27.06
C VAL A 5 -36.97 -20.80 26.09
N SER A 6 -36.34 -19.74 26.57
CA SER A 6 -35.29 -19.02 25.83
C SER A 6 -33.98 -19.81 25.90
N THR A 7 -33.64 -20.53 24.84
CA THR A 7 -32.29 -21.04 24.61
C THR A 7 -31.41 -19.89 24.12
N SER A 8 -30.59 -19.33 25.01
CA SER A 8 -29.46 -18.48 24.62
C SER A 8 -28.36 -19.36 24.02
N ILE A 9 -28.33 -19.45 22.69
CA ILE A 9 -27.18 -19.99 21.98
C ILE A 9 -26.03 -19.01 22.19
N GLY A 10 -25.09 -19.37 23.07
CA GLY A 10 -23.86 -18.61 23.26
C GLY A 10 -23.10 -18.55 21.93
N GLN A 11 -22.96 -17.35 21.36
CA GLN A 11 -22.05 -17.12 20.24
C GLN A 11 -20.64 -17.54 20.68
N SER A 12 -20.18 -18.68 20.18
CA SER A 12 -18.79 -19.11 20.26
C SER A 12 -17.96 -18.01 19.61
N LYS A 13 -17.22 -17.25 20.43
CA LYS A 13 -16.25 -16.26 19.97
C LYS A 13 -15.09 -17.05 19.36
N ALA A 14 -15.23 -17.45 18.10
CA ALA A 14 -14.13 -18.00 17.32
C ALA A 14 -12.96 -17.03 17.46
N ALA A 15 -11.87 -17.51 18.05
CA ALA A 15 -10.65 -16.72 18.15
C ALA A 15 -10.25 -16.37 16.72
N ALA A 16 -10.34 -15.09 16.36
CA ALA A 16 -9.87 -14.64 15.06
C ALA A 16 -8.41 -15.06 14.96
N MET A 17 -8.10 -15.90 13.96
CA MET A 17 -6.70 -16.27 13.72
C MET A 17 -5.92 -15.00 13.46
N GLU A 18 -4.85 -14.80 14.21
CA GLU A 18 -3.91 -13.73 13.96
C GLU A 18 -3.09 -14.12 12.73
N LEU A 19 -3.35 -13.46 11.61
CA LEU A 19 -2.66 -13.73 10.36
C LEU A 19 -1.31 -13.00 10.35
N PRO A 20 -0.26 -13.61 9.76
CA PRO A 20 1.11 -13.08 9.82
C PRO A 20 1.29 -11.79 9.01
N TYR A 21 0.42 -11.54 8.05
CA TYR A 21 0.41 -10.31 7.26
C TYR A 21 -0.92 -9.57 7.42
N THR A 22 -0.87 -8.25 7.51
CA THR A 22 -2.06 -7.39 7.61
C THR A 22 -1.97 -6.21 6.66
N PHE A 23 -3.13 -5.74 6.22
CA PHE A 23 -3.26 -4.52 5.43
C PHE A 23 -4.28 -3.60 6.06
N PHE A 24 -4.06 -2.30 5.89
CA PHE A 24 -4.97 -1.25 6.26
C PHE A 24 -5.10 -0.29 5.09
N PHE A 25 -6.33 0.15 4.80
CA PHE A 25 -6.51 1.35 4.00
C PHE A 25 -6.17 2.56 4.88
N THR A 26 -5.22 3.35 4.40
CA THR A 26 -4.48 4.29 5.24
C THR A 26 -4.53 5.69 4.65
N HIS A 27 -4.77 6.67 5.51
CA HIS A 27 -4.52 8.07 5.23
C HIS A 27 -3.14 8.47 5.78
N TYR A 28 -2.33 9.12 4.97
CA TYR A 28 -0.98 9.56 5.31
C TYR A 28 -0.97 11.04 5.70
N GLU A 29 -0.36 11.35 6.82
CA GLU A 29 -0.09 12.73 7.24
C GLU A 29 1.43 12.92 7.27
N LEU A 30 1.96 13.74 6.36
CA LEU A 30 3.37 14.12 6.40
C LEU A 30 3.65 14.97 7.64
N LEU A 31 4.76 14.67 8.33
CA LEU A 31 5.19 15.36 9.54
C LEU A 31 6.34 16.32 9.22
N GLY A 32 6.27 17.55 9.73
CA GLY A 32 7.32 18.56 9.53
C GLY A 32 7.05 19.44 8.31
N ASP A 33 8.11 19.81 7.59
CA ASP A 33 8.00 20.59 6.35
C ASP A 33 7.44 19.71 5.22
N PRO A 34 6.32 20.07 4.57
CA PRO A 34 5.79 19.29 3.44
C PRO A 34 6.78 19.12 2.28
N ASN A 35 7.76 20.02 2.14
CA ASN A 35 8.79 19.94 1.10
C ASN A 35 9.98 19.09 1.52
N ASN A 36 10.10 18.79 2.82
CA ASN A 36 11.16 18.00 3.40
C ASN A 36 10.63 17.30 4.68
N PRO A 37 9.74 16.30 4.51
CA PRO A 37 9.05 15.72 5.65
C PRO A 37 10.04 14.96 6.54
N GLU A 38 9.97 15.20 7.84
CA GLU A 38 10.76 14.48 8.84
C GLU A 38 10.14 13.13 9.20
N GLY A 39 8.94 12.85 8.72
CA GLY A 39 8.20 11.66 9.08
C GLY A 39 6.84 11.56 8.41
N VAL A 40 6.14 10.48 8.74
CA VAL A 40 4.77 10.22 8.33
C VAL A 40 3.98 9.68 9.52
N ARG A 41 2.71 10.07 9.61
CA ARG A 41 1.73 9.44 10.49
C ARG A 41 0.69 8.70 9.66
N TYR A 42 0.44 7.46 10.03
CA TYR A 42 -0.57 6.61 9.41
C TYR A 42 -1.88 6.69 10.18
N HIS A 43 -3.01 6.87 9.47
CA HIS A 43 -4.37 6.81 10.04
C HIS A 43 -5.17 5.67 9.40
N SER A 44 -5.93 4.90 10.18
CA SER A 44 -6.54 3.63 9.74
C SER A 44 -7.92 3.82 9.10
N ASP A 45 -8.27 5.06 8.80
CA ASP A 45 -9.54 5.51 8.24
C ASP A 45 -9.37 5.97 6.78
N GLY A 46 -8.31 5.49 6.13
CA GLY A 46 -8.03 5.81 4.74
C GLY A 46 -9.12 5.36 3.78
N GLN A 47 -9.22 6.11 2.69
CA GLN A 47 -10.25 6.00 1.67
C GLN A 47 -9.65 5.97 0.26
N PRO A 48 -8.76 5.00 -0.05
CA PRO A 48 -8.24 4.85 -1.40
C PRO A 48 -9.40 4.62 -2.38
N PHE A 49 -9.19 5.06 -3.61
CA PHE A 49 -10.19 4.97 -4.66
C PHE A 49 -9.60 4.49 -5.98
N ALA A 50 -10.49 4.03 -6.86
CA ALA A 50 -10.18 3.73 -8.25
C ALA A 50 -11.35 4.16 -9.14
N LYS A 51 -11.07 4.47 -10.40
CA LYS A 51 -12.07 4.87 -11.39
C LYS A 51 -12.31 3.77 -12.42
N ALA A 52 -13.52 3.78 -12.95
CA ALA A 52 -13.91 3.00 -14.11
C ALA A 52 -13.81 3.84 -15.39
N PRO A 53 -13.82 3.20 -16.59
CA PRO A 53 -13.74 3.92 -17.87
C PRO A 53 -14.85 4.95 -18.12
N ASP A 54 -16.00 4.81 -17.45
CA ASP A 54 -17.11 5.77 -17.54
C ASP A 54 -16.94 7.00 -16.61
N GLY A 55 -15.81 7.08 -15.90
CA GLY A 55 -15.49 8.13 -14.93
C GLY A 55 -16.13 7.94 -13.56
N SER A 56 -16.93 6.88 -13.35
CA SER A 56 -17.40 6.51 -12.02
C SER A 56 -16.22 6.10 -11.14
N LYS A 57 -16.38 6.25 -9.83
CA LYS A 57 -15.31 6.09 -8.85
C LYS A 57 -15.80 5.21 -7.72
N ILE A 58 -15.01 4.21 -7.35
CA ILE A 58 -15.20 3.44 -6.12
C ILE A 58 -14.22 3.91 -5.06
N ILE A 59 -14.72 4.13 -3.84
CA ILE A 59 -13.95 4.50 -2.65
C ILE A 59 -14.10 3.36 -1.66
N LEU A 60 -12.99 2.84 -1.13
CA LEU A 60 -13.00 1.75 -0.15
C LEU A 60 -12.44 2.20 1.20
N SER A 61 -13.00 1.68 2.29
CA SER A 61 -12.38 1.71 3.62
C SER A 61 -12.38 0.30 4.20
N GLY A 62 -11.44 0.00 5.11
CA GLY A 62 -11.34 -1.32 5.71
C GLY A 62 -9.92 -1.78 5.97
N LYS A 63 -9.83 -3.06 6.34
CA LYS A 63 -8.57 -3.74 6.69
C LYS A 63 -8.72 -5.24 6.55
N GLY A 64 -7.60 -5.94 6.62
CA GLY A 64 -7.59 -7.39 6.64
C GLY A 64 -6.23 -7.97 6.98
N GLY A 65 -6.13 -9.28 6.81
CA GLY A 65 -4.88 -10.00 6.89
C GLY A 65 -4.90 -11.22 5.99
N TRP A 66 -3.70 -11.76 5.75
CA TRP A 66 -3.51 -12.94 4.92
C TRP A 66 -2.33 -13.76 5.41
N ASP A 67 -2.34 -15.02 5.00
CA ASP A 67 -1.26 -15.97 5.15
C ASP A 67 -1.04 -16.64 3.79
N PRO A 68 0.02 -16.27 3.05
CA PRO A 68 0.34 -16.89 1.78
C PRO A 68 0.61 -18.40 1.88
N ASP A 69 1.18 -18.88 3.00
CA ASP A 69 1.57 -20.27 3.17
C ASP A 69 0.35 -21.18 3.33
N SER A 70 -0.65 -20.73 4.10
CA SER A 70 -1.93 -21.44 4.25
C SER A 70 -2.99 -21.05 3.23
N GLN A 71 -2.68 -20.13 2.31
CA GLN A 71 -3.61 -19.55 1.33
C GLN A 71 -4.90 -19.02 1.95
N ASN A 72 -4.80 -18.46 3.16
CA ASN A 72 -5.95 -17.92 3.88
C ASN A 72 -5.91 -16.40 3.86
N ALA A 73 -7.07 -15.77 3.75
CA ALA A 73 -7.22 -14.33 3.93
C ALA A 73 -8.56 -14.01 4.59
N GLN A 74 -8.57 -12.93 5.36
CA GLN A 74 -9.79 -12.39 5.96
C GLN A 74 -9.71 -10.86 5.97
N GLY A 75 -10.86 -10.20 5.92
CA GLY A 75 -10.90 -8.75 5.91
C GLY A 75 -12.22 -8.24 5.35
N GLY A 76 -12.34 -6.92 5.36
CA GLY A 76 -13.52 -6.26 4.84
C GLY A 76 -13.59 -4.80 5.26
N GLY A 77 -14.68 -4.18 4.88
CA GLY A 77 -15.00 -2.80 5.25
C GLY A 77 -16.18 -2.26 4.47
N ARG A 78 -16.09 -1.00 4.05
CA ARG A 78 -17.18 -0.29 3.37
C ARG A 78 -16.74 0.18 2.01
N TYR A 79 -17.70 0.28 1.09
CA TYR A 79 -17.49 0.91 -0.21
C TYR A 79 -18.53 2.00 -0.45
N THR A 80 -18.12 3.01 -1.23
CA THR A 80 -19.01 4.00 -1.85
C THR A 80 -18.69 4.05 -3.34
N ILE A 81 -19.71 4.10 -4.19
CA ILE A 81 -19.56 4.34 -5.62
C ILE A 81 -20.21 5.69 -5.94
N GLU A 82 -19.45 6.54 -6.61
CA GLU A 82 -19.86 7.83 -7.17
C GLU A 82 -19.89 7.72 -8.68
N ASP A 83 -20.88 8.33 -9.34
CA ASP A 83 -20.82 8.53 -10.79
C ASP A 83 -19.80 9.62 -11.16
N ALA A 84 -19.59 9.85 -12.46
CA ALA A 84 -18.64 10.86 -12.95
C ALA A 84 -18.96 12.30 -12.50
N SER A 85 -20.17 12.57 -11.99
CA SER A 85 -20.54 13.88 -11.41
C SER A 85 -20.24 14.00 -9.92
N GLY A 86 -19.74 12.92 -9.29
CA GLY A 86 -19.52 12.82 -7.84
C GLY A 86 -20.78 12.45 -7.06
N LYS A 87 -21.89 12.13 -7.71
CA LYS A 87 -23.11 11.72 -7.03
C LYS A 87 -22.99 10.26 -6.60
N VAL A 88 -23.23 9.99 -5.33
CA VAL A 88 -23.28 8.62 -4.79
C VAL A 88 -24.41 7.82 -5.46
N THR A 89 -24.06 6.70 -6.09
CA THR A 89 -25.00 5.77 -6.73
C THR A 89 -25.13 4.45 -5.99
N ALA A 90 -24.12 4.05 -5.20
CA ALA A 90 -24.20 2.86 -4.35
C ALA A 90 -23.31 3.00 -3.10
N LYS A 91 -23.69 2.30 -2.04
CA LYS A 91 -22.92 2.12 -0.81
C LYS A 91 -23.19 0.73 -0.26
N GLY A 92 -22.20 0.12 0.39
CA GLY A 92 -22.37 -1.19 0.98
C GLY A 92 -21.14 -1.64 1.75
N SER A 93 -21.15 -2.91 2.14
CA SER A 93 -20.01 -3.59 2.73
C SER A 93 -19.24 -4.38 1.67
N TRP A 94 -17.96 -4.59 1.89
CA TRP A 94 -17.18 -5.59 1.15
C TRP A 94 -16.49 -6.53 2.15
N GLN A 95 -16.28 -7.78 1.73
CA GLN A 95 -15.66 -8.80 2.55
C GLN A 95 -14.72 -9.66 1.71
N VAL A 96 -13.57 -10.03 2.27
CA VAL A 96 -12.67 -11.02 1.67
C VAL A 96 -13.32 -12.39 1.71
N THR A 97 -13.38 -13.05 0.56
CA THR A 97 -13.90 -14.41 0.42
C THR A 97 -12.79 -15.43 0.23
N ASP A 98 -11.64 -15.03 -0.31
CA ASP A 98 -10.51 -15.92 -0.54
C ASP A 98 -9.20 -15.15 -0.76
N PHE A 99 -8.07 -15.81 -0.50
CA PHE A 99 -6.75 -15.33 -0.93
C PHE A 99 -6.56 -15.63 -2.43
N SER A 100 -5.92 -14.72 -3.17
CA SER A 100 -5.54 -14.99 -4.57
C SER A 100 -4.03 -15.05 -4.75
N SER A 101 -3.33 -13.97 -4.43
CA SER A 101 -1.87 -13.92 -4.54
C SER A 101 -1.29 -12.75 -3.77
N PHE A 102 -0.01 -12.84 -3.47
CA PHE A 102 0.78 -11.78 -2.86
C PHE A 102 2.19 -11.77 -3.46
N GLU A 103 2.70 -10.56 -3.71
CA GLU A 103 4.07 -10.29 -4.12
C GLU A 103 4.65 -9.21 -3.21
N GLN A 104 5.80 -9.50 -2.59
CA GLN A 104 6.52 -8.53 -1.75
C GLN A 104 7.67 -7.92 -2.54
N LEU A 105 7.67 -6.59 -2.59
CA LEU A 105 8.74 -5.82 -3.20
C LEU A 105 9.83 -5.53 -2.18
N ASP A 106 11.06 -5.49 -2.67
CA ASP A 106 12.20 -5.08 -1.87
C ASP A 106 12.33 -3.55 -1.91
N GLY A 107 12.59 -2.96 -0.75
CA GLY A 107 12.69 -1.52 -0.58
C GLY A 107 11.93 -1.04 0.65
N TRP A 108 12.26 0.16 1.08
CA TRP A 108 11.60 0.86 2.18
C TRP A 108 11.32 2.30 1.74
N TRP A 109 10.89 3.17 2.66
CA TRP A 109 10.88 4.61 2.49
C TRP A 109 12.22 5.20 2.02
N GLY A 110 13.37 4.57 2.35
CA GLY A 110 14.68 5.06 1.92
C GLY A 110 15.14 6.36 2.57
N MET A 111 14.37 6.90 3.50
CA MET A 111 14.52 8.27 4.04
C MET A 111 15.47 8.34 5.26
N GLY A 112 16.40 7.39 5.37
CA GLY A 112 17.38 7.35 6.46
C GLY A 112 16.79 6.95 7.83
N PRO A 113 17.66 6.73 8.84
CA PRO A 113 17.25 6.38 10.21
C PRO A 113 16.51 7.49 10.96
N GLU A 114 16.59 8.73 10.48
CA GLU A 114 15.96 9.90 11.10
C GLU A 114 14.48 10.06 10.75
N PHE A 115 13.98 9.39 9.71
CA PHE A 115 12.59 9.48 9.28
C PHE A 115 11.65 8.86 10.33
N LYS A 116 10.69 9.65 10.80
CA LYS A 116 9.83 9.29 11.93
C LYS A 116 8.52 8.68 11.45
N GLU A 117 8.29 7.42 11.75
CA GLU A 117 6.99 6.77 11.53
C GLU A 117 6.13 6.81 12.79
N LYS A 118 4.89 7.28 12.64
CA LYS A 118 3.90 7.38 13.71
C LYS A 118 2.57 6.78 13.30
N GLY A 119 1.71 6.50 14.27
CA GLY A 119 0.37 5.96 13.99
C GLY A 119 0.40 4.50 13.51
N TRP A 120 1.41 3.73 13.93
CA TRP A 120 1.58 2.32 13.56
C TRP A 120 0.29 1.51 13.79
N GLN A 121 -0.17 0.81 12.74
CA GLN A 121 -1.46 0.11 12.75
C GLN A 121 -1.30 -1.42 12.76
N GLY A 122 -0.13 -1.91 12.34
CA GLY A 122 0.18 -3.33 12.36
C GLY A 122 0.31 -3.90 13.79
N PRO A 123 0.31 -5.23 13.93
CA PRO A 123 0.60 -5.89 15.20
C PRO A 123 1.90 -5.39 15.82
N LYS A 124 2.02 -5.44 17.16
CA LYS A 124 3.22 -4.96 17.85
C LYS A 124 4.46 -5.72 17.35
N GLY A 125 5.49 -4.96 16.93
CA GLY A 125 6.74 -5.54 16.43
C GLY A 125 6.66 -5.97 14.97
N SER A 126 5.55 -5.73 14.27
CA SER A 126 5.51 -5.88 12.82
C SER A 126 6.43 -4.86 12.13
N THR A 127 6.79 -5.15 10.88
CA THR A 127 7.46 -4.23 9.96
C THR A 127 6.53 -3.95 8.79
N SER A 128 6.60 -2.76 8.20
CA SER A 128 5.85 -2.43 6.98
C SER A 128 6.65 -2.85 5.76
N PHE A 129 6.01 -2.92 4.59
CA PHE A 129 6.70 -3.27 3.36
C PHE A 129 5.86 -2.88 2.14
N SER A 130 6.48 -2.89 0.97
CA SER A 130 5.82 -2.71 -0.31
C SER A 130 5.45 -4.02 -0.98
N GLY A 131 4.42 -4.00 -1.81
CA GLY A 131 3.94 -5.21 -2.45
C GLY A 131 2.64 -5.03 -3.22
N PHE A 132 2.16 -6.14 -3.76
CA PHE A 132 0.87 -6.30 -4.41
C PHE A 132 0.12 -7.45 -3.75
N LEU A 133 -1.07 -7.16 -3.24
CA LEU A 133 -1.97 -8.14 -2.64
C LEU A 133 -3.22 -8.26 -3.52
N ARG A 134 -3.59 -9.50 -3.88
CA ARG A 134 -4.79 -9.81 -4.63
C ARG A 134 -5.70 -10.71 -3.79
N LEU A 135 -6.94 -10.28 -3.64
CA LEU A 135 -7.96 -10.94 -2.82
C LEU A 135 -9.22 -11.16 -3.65
N LYS A 136 -9.87 -12.31 -3.47
CA LYS A 136 -11.27 -12.45 -3.89
C LYS A 136 -12.13 -11.79 -2.84
N VAL A 137 -13.08 -10.98 -3.28
CA VAL A 137 -13.96 -10.21 -2.40
C VAL A 137 -15.41 -10.34 -2.87
N HIS A 138 -16.32 -10.20 -1.93
CA HIS A 138 -17.75 -10.00 -2.18
C HIS A 138 -18.14 -8.58 -1.81
N LEU A 139 -18.75 -7.85 -2.74
CA LEU A 139 -19.35 -6.55 -2.50
C LEU A 139 -20.86 -6.70 -2.37
N GLU A 140 -21.40 -6.28 -1.22
CA GLU A 140 -22.83 -6.25 -0.95
C GLU A 140 -23.57 -5.54 -2.10
N ASN A 141 -24.56 -6.19 -2.71
CA ASN A 141 -25.35 -5.67 -3.84
C ASN A 141 -24.58 -5.42 -5.15
N LYS A 142 -23.31 -5.82 -5.27
CA LYS A 142 -22.53 -5.73 -6.52
C LYS A 142 -21.97 -7.08 -6.98
N GLY A 143 -21.82 -8.03 -6.07
CA GLY A 143 -21.37 -9.39 -6.36
C GLY A 143 -19.87 -9.56 -6.11
N ASP A 144 -19.32 -10.64 -6.66
CA ASP A 144 -17.94 -11.04 -6.44
C ASP A 144 -16.97 -10.31 -7.37
N GLY A 145 -15.73 -10.12 -6.89
CA GLY A 145 -14.66 -9.49 -7.65
C GLY A 145 -13.27 -9.83 -7.11
N ILE A 146 -12.26 -9.26 -7.77
CA ILE A 146 -10.85 -9.28 -7.37
C ILE A 146 -10.43 -7.88 -6.97
N LEU A 147 -10.09 -7.71 -5.70
CA LEU A 147 -9.44 -6.51 -5.18
C LEU A 147 -7.92 -6.71 -5.30
N THR A 148 -7.27 -5.83 -6.04
CA THR A 148 -5.81 -5.67 -5.99
C THR A 148 -5.52 -4.43 -5.17
N ALA A 149 -4.67 -4.56 -4.16
CA ALA A 149 -4.20 -3.46 -3.34
C ALA A 149 -2.67 -3.45 -3.40
N TRP A 150 -2.06 -2.28 -3.45
CA TRP A 150 -0.60 -2.16 -3.47
C TRP A 150 -0.10 -1.01 -2.60
N CYS A 151 1.07 -1.25 -2.02
CA CYS A 151 1.83 -0.29 -1.26
C CYS A 151 3.17 -0.13 -1.98
N LEU A 152 3.50 1.07 -2.45
CA LEU A 152 4.72 1.41 -3.17
C LEU A 152 5.42 2.55 -2.43
N MET A 153 6.32 2.18 -1.52
CA MET A 153 7.17 3.13 -0.82
C MET A 153 8.09 3.86 -1.83
N PRO A 154 8.49 5.11 -1.55
CA PRO A 154 9.19 5.96 -2.51
C PRO A 154 10.38 5.33 -3.24
N ASP A 155 11.24 4.60 -2.52
CA ASP A 155 12.47 4.00 -3.04
C ASP A 155 12.28 2.63 -3.70
N VAL A 156 11.06 2.12 -3.74
CA VAL A 156 10.76 0.84 -4.39
C VAL A 156 10.74 1.04 -5.90
N SER A 157 11.38 0.12 -6.62
CA SER A 157 11.27 0.05 -8.08
C SER A 157 9.81 -0.23 -8.44
N LYS A 158 9.16 0.75 -9.07
CA LYS A 158 7.73 0.70 -9.32
C LYS A 158 7.47 -0.17 -10.57
N PRO A 159 6.67 -1.24 -10.45
CA PRO A 159 6.33 -2.06 -11.61
C PRO A 159 5.31 -1.35 -12.50
N ASP A 160 5.46 -1.58 -13.79
CA ASP A 160 4.59 -1.04 -14.84
C ASP A 160 4.50 0.49 -14.80
N ASP A 161 3.28 1.04 -14.79
CA ASP A 161 2.97 2.47 -14.75
C ASP A 161 2.51 2.94 -13.36
N HIS A 162 2.65 2.12 -12.32
CA HIS A 162 2.31 2.50 -10.96
C HIS A 162 3.27 3.57 -10.44
N GLN A 163 2.72 4.63 -9.85
CA GLN A 163 3.52 5.74 -9.32
C GLN A 163 3.48 5.85 -7.78
N GLY A 164 2.44 5.32 -7.15
CA GLY A 164 2.31 5.28 -5.69
C GLY A 164 1.36 4.17 -5.25
N ASP A 165 0.97 4.19 -3.97
CA ASP A 165 -0.01 3.26 -3.40
C ASP A 165 -1.33 3.26 -4.18
N GLY A 166 -2.20 2.28 -3.93
CA GLY A 166 -3.51 2.30 -4.56
C GLY A 166 -4.27 0.99 -4.51
N ILE A 167 -5.40 0.99 -5.21
CA ILE A 167 -6.30 -0.15 -5.35
C ILE A 167 -6.81 -0.27 -6.79
N SER A 168 -7.19 -1.48 -7.17
CA SER A 168 -8.09 -1.74 -8.29
C SER A 168 -9.09 -2.81 -7.90
N LEU A 169 -10.28 -2.74 -8.50
CA LEU A 169 -11.36 -3.67 -8.21
C LEU A 169 -12.09 -4.05 -9.49
N THR A 170 -12.03 -5.33 -9.83
CA THR A 170 -12.64 -5.89 -11.05
C THR A 170 -13.63 -6.99 -10.70
N GLY A 171 -14.71 -7.10 -11.46
CA GLY A 171 -15.75 -8.12 -11.27
C GLY A 171 -16.59 -8.27 -12.52
N ALA A 172 -17.61 -9.13 -12.48
CA ALA A 172 -18.43 -9.39 -13.66
C ALA A 172 -19.17 -8.15 -14.21
N ASN A 173 -19.51 -7.21 -13.33
CA ASN A 173 -20.34 -6.03 -13.64
C ASN A 173 -19.67 -4.69 -13.27
N PHE A 174 -18.37 -4.70 -12.95
CA PHE A 174 -17.63 -3.50 -12.58
C PHE A 174 -16.16 -3.66 -12.89
N ASP A 175 -15.51 -2.56 -13.26
CA ASP A 175 -14.11 -2.51 -13.63
C ASP A 175 -13.51 -1.17 -13.21
N TYR A 176 -13.00 -1.10 -11.98
CA TYR A 176 -12.35 0.09 -11.42
C TYR A 176 -10.83 -0.15 -11.39
N THR A 177 -10.16 0.23 -12.47
CA THR A 177 -8.73 -0.05 -12.69
C THR A 177 -7.89 1.21 -12.85
N ASP A 178 -8.51 2.34 -13.16
CA ASP A 178 -7.81 3.61 -13.31
C ASP A 178 -7.51 4.20 -11.93
N PHE A 179 -6.23 4.21 -11.59
CA PHE A 179 -5.68 4.92 -10.45
C PHE A 179 -4.78 6.03 -10.99
N SER A 180 -5.04 7.28 -10.59
CA SER A 180 -4.17 8.39 -10.91
C SER A 180 -3.58 8.96 -9.63
N GLU A 181 -2.27 8.77 -9.42
CA GLU A 181 -1.56 9.25 -8.23
C GLU A 181 -1.73 10.77 -8.06
N SER A 182 -1.80 11.53 -9.16
CA SER A 182 -2.02 12.99 -9.13
C SER A 182 -3.34 13.41 -8.45
N GLU A 183 -4.27 12.47 -8.28
CA GLU A 183 -5.56 12.69 -7.64
C GLU A 183 -5.65 12.07 -6.24
N MET A 184 -4.65 11.32 -5.81
CA MET A 184 -4.67 10.67 -4.49
C MET A 184 -4.17 11.62 -3.42
N SER A 185 -5.14 12.12 -2.63
CA SER A 185 -4.94 12.98 -1.47
C SER A 185 -4.41 12.21 -0.26
N PHE A 186 -3.18 11.70 -0.33
CA PHE A 186 -2.56 10.94 0.76
C PHE A 186 -3.38 9.71 1.22
N GLU A 187 -4.22 9.16 0.35
CA GLU A 187 -4.97 7.92 0.60
C GLU A 187 -4.21 6.75 -0.04
N GLY A 188 -4.13 5.62 0.65
CA GLY A 188 -3.43 4.46 0.11
C GLY A 188 -3.62 3.20 0.93
N VAL A 189 -2.62 2.34 0.88
CA VAL A 189 -2.63 1.02 1.50
C VAL A 189 -1.31 0.80 2.21
N MET A 190 -1.35 0.41 3.47
CA MET A 190 -0.15 0.01 4.20
C MET A 190 -0.20 -1.47 4.53
N PHE A 191 0.91 -2.16 4.27
CA PHE A 191 1.09 -3.56 4.62
C PHE A 191 2.01 -3.71 5.83
N TYR A 192 1.74 -4.72 6.65
CA TYR A 192 2.53 -5.05 7.82
C TYR A 192 2.73 -6.57 7.94
N SER A 193 3.89 -6.99 8.46
CA SER A 193 4.20 -8.40 8.73
C SER A 193 4.75 -8.57 10.14
N SER A 194 4.22 -9.53 10.89
CA SER A 194 4.83 -10.02 12.14
C SER A 194 5.87 -11.12 11.90
N ASP A 195 6.00 -11.63 10.68
CA ASP A 195 7.01 -12.63 10.30
C ASP A 195 8.33 -11.95 9.95
N LEU A 196 9.07 -11.56 11.00
CA LEU A 196 10.39 -10.92 10.88
C LEU A 196 11.44 -11.83 10.22
N ALA A 197 11.20 -13.14 10.13
CA ALA A 197 12.11 -14.09 9.51
C ALA A 197 11.87 -14.23 8.00
N SER A 198 10.71 -13.78 7.51
CA SER A 198 10.39 -13.82 6.08
C SER A 198 11.31 -12.91 5.29
N LYS A 199 11.94 -13.47 4.24
CA LYS A 199 12.55 -12.69 3.17
C LYS A 199 11.52 -12.13 2.19
N GLY A 200 10.24 -12.40 2.44
CA GLY A 200 9.10 -12.04 1.61
C GLY A 200 8.68 -13.14 0.65
N TYR A 201 7.80 -12.78 -0.27
CA TYR A 201 7.22 -13.67 -1.27
C TYR A 201 7.36 -13.09 -2.67
N VAL A 202 7.41 -13.95 -3.68
CA VAL A 202 7.38 -13.59 -5.10
C VAL A 202 6.22 -14.26 -5.79
N LEU A 203 5.69 -13.59 -6.81
CA LEU A 203 4.73 -14.17 -7.74
C LEU A 203 5.49 -14.91 -8.84
N THR A 204 5.19 -16.19 -9.02
CA THR A 204 5.74 -16.99 -10.13
C THR A 204 5.01 -16.69 -11.43
N SER A 205 5.57 -17.11 -12.57
CA SER A 205 4.98 -16.89 -13.89
C SER A 205 3.60 -17.55 -14.07
N ASP A 206 3.33 -18.62 -13.33
CA ASP A 206 2.03 -19.30 -13.24
C ASP A 206 1.08 -18.67 -12.19
N ARG A 207 1.43 -17.50 -11.66
CA ARG A 207 0.65 -16.70 -10.69
C ARG A 207 0.45 -17.38 -9.34
N HIS A 208 1.41 -18.18 -8.91
CA HIS A 208 1.46 -18.73 -7.56
C HIS A 208 2.39 -17.89 -6.67
N THR A 209 1.98 -17.69 -5.42
CA THR A 209 2.83 -17.03 -4.42
C THR A 209 3.73 -18.07 -3.78
N VAL A 210 5.04 -17.84 -3.84
CA VAL A 210 6.05 -18.69 -3.21
C VAL A 210 6.98 -17.87 -2.33
N ARG A 211 7.44 -18.46 -1.23
CA ARG A 211 8.38 -17.81 -0.31
C ARG A 211 9.70 -17.56 -1.03
N LYS A 212 10.25 -16.34 -0.94
CA LYS A 212 11.61 -16.04 -1.43
C LYS A 212 12.58 -16.97 -0.70
N THR A 213 13.17 -17.91 -1.41
CA THR A 213 14.22 -18.75 -0.83
C THR A 213 15.41 -17.84 -0.54
N ALA A 214 16.01 -17.95 0.65
CA ALA A 214 17.25 -17.25 0.90
C ALA A 214 18.27 -17.73 -0.13
N THR A 215 18.61 -16.90 -1.11
CA THR A 215 19.77 -17.14 -1.97
C THR A 215 20.95 -17.25 -1.03
N ALA A 216 21.41 -18.48 -0.78
CA ALA A 216 22.60 -18.72 -0.01
C ALA A 216 23.71 -17.96 -0.72
N SER A 217 24.11 -16.82 -0.17
CA SER A 217 25.26 -16.07 -0.68
C SER A 217 26.43 -17.03 -0.55
N SER A 218 26.84 -17.62 -1.67
CA SER A 218 28.00 -18.49 -1.74
C SER A 218 29.23 -17.61 -1.58
N ALA A 219 29.46 -17.12 -0.36
CA ALA A 219 30.74 -16.61 0.06
C ALA A 219 31.67 -17.81 0.22
N ALA A 220 32.12 -18.35 -0.92
CA ALA A 220 33.31 -19.18 -0.95
C ALA A 220 34.50 -18.27 -0.59
N SER A 221 34.73 -18.09 0.71
CA SER A 221 36.01 -17.58 1.20
C SER A 221 37.05 -18.66 0.93
N ALA A 222 37.69 -18.57 -0.24
CA ALA A 222 38.97 -19.22 -0.45
C ALA A 222 40.00 -18.48 0.43
N THR A 223 40.20 -18.98 1.65
CA THR A 223 41.30 -18.56 2.51
C THR A 223 42.61 -19.08 1.90
N ALA A 224 43.25 -18.28 1.05
CA ALA A 224 44.65 -18.44 0.76
C ALA A 224 45.45 -17.61 1.77
N SER A 225 46.16 -18.27 2.68
CA SER A 225 47.15 -17.64 3.56
C SER A 225 48.33 -17.11 2.76
N PRO A 226 48.71 -15.81 2.89
CA PRO A 226 50.05 -15.37 2.55
C PRO A 226 50.91 -15.26 3.81
N THR A 227 52.09 -15.88 3.73
CA THR A 227 53.20 -15.75 4.67
C THR A 227 53.72 -14.30 4.72
N ALA A 228 54.15 -13.91 5.92
CA ALA A 228 54.53 -12.56 6.33
C ALA A 228 55.66 -11.87 5.53
N ALA A 229 55.52 -10.55 5.34
CA ALA A 229 56.61 -9.58 5.41
C ALA A 229 56.07 -8.15 5.64
N ASN A 230 56.52 -7.52 6.72
CA ASN A 230 56.41 -6.09 7.06
C ASN A 230 57.31 -5.28 6.10
N PRO A 231 57.01 -4.03 5.64
CA PRO A 231 56.90 -2.87 6.55
C PRO A 231 55.92 -1.73 6.15
N SER A 232 55.49 -0.99 7.20
CA SER A 232 55.24 0.46 7.26
C SER A 232 54.50 1.14 6.10
N ALA A 233 53.19 1.40 6.28
CA ALA A 233 52.40 2.28 5.41
C ALA A 233 51.73 3.41 6.22
N THR A 234 52.00 4.64 5.80
CA THR A 234 51.37 5.88 6.28
C THR A 234 49.90 5.90 5.86
N ALA A 235 48.99 5.99 6.85
CA ALA A 235 47.57 6.13 6.60
C ALA A 235 47.24 7.53 6.07
N SER A 236 46.80 7.62 4.81
CA SER A 236 46.13 8.79 4.25
C SER A 236 44.63 8.56 4.32
N ALA A 237 43.94 9.36 5.14
CA ALA A 237 42.49 9.31 5.25
C ALA A 237 41.86 9.91 3.98
N SER A 238 41.10 9.12 3.25
CA SER A 238 40.23 9.63 2.19
C SER A 238 39.03 10.35 2.82
N PRO A 239 38.66 11.55 2.34
CA PRO A 239 37.47 12.24 2.80
C PRO A 239 36.22 11.44 2.41
N LEU A 240 35.24 11.43 3.32
CA LEU A 240 33.90 10.86 3.11
C LEU A 240 33.27 11.45 1.84
N PRO A 241 32.57 10.63 1.03
CA PRO A 241 31.74 11.17 -0.03
C PRO A 241 30.65 12.05 0.58
N PRO A 242 30.36 13.24 0.03
CA PRO A 242 29.25 14.04 0.49
C PRO A 242 27.95 13.25 0.28
N SER A 243 27.24 12.98 1.38
CA SER A 243 25.89 12.44 1.39
C SER A 243 24.92 13.49 0.81
N GLY A 244 24.93 13.63 -0.51
CA GLY A 244 23.94 14.33 -1.28
C GLY A 244 23.14 13.29 -2.05
N GLY A 245 22.15 12.68 -1.40
CA GLY A 245 21.12 11.93 -2.12
C GLY A 245 20.43 12.84 -3.14
N PRO A 246 19.93 12.30 -4.26
CA PRO A 246 19.25 13.09 -5.28
C PRO A 246 18.09 13.87 -4.63
N PRO A 247 17.93 15.16 -4.94
CA PRO A 247 16.89 15.96 -4.31
C PRO A 247 15.51 15.41 -4.71
N LEU A 248 14.61 15.30 -3.73
CA LEU A 248 13.20 14.87 -3.85
C LEU A 248 12.33 15.80 -4.73
N ILE A 249 12.94 16.64 -5.56
CA ILE A 249 12.29 17.59 -6.46
C ILE A 249 11.29 16.88 -7.38
N TRP A 250 11.49 15.60 -7.73
CA TRP A 250 10.55 14.87 -8.58
C TRP A 250 9.16 14.66 -7.95
N VAL A 251 9.09 14.35 -6.64
CA VAL A 251 7.80 14.26 -5.93
C VAL A 251 7.18 15.65 -5.76
N LEU A 252 8.02 16.68 -5.57
CA LEU A 252 7.56 18.06 -5.42
C LEU A 252 7.05 18.72 -6.71
N THR A 253 7.64 18.38 -7.87
CA THR A 253 7.28 18.99 -9.16
C THR A 253 5.85 18.61 -9.55
N LEU A 254 5.40 17.42 -9.14
CA LEU A 254 4.02 16.95 -9.34
C LEU A 254 3.01 17.76 -8.51
N VAL A 255 3.34 18.11 -7.27
CA VAL A 255 2.46 18.92 -6.39
C VAL A 255 2.40 20.39 -6.85
N ALA A 256 3.52 20.96 -7.30
CA ALA A 256 3.56 22.35 -7.77
C ALA A 256 2.81 22.57 -9.11
N ALA A 257 2.81 21.58 -10.02
CA ALA A 257 2.05 21.65 -11.27
C ALA A 257 0.52 21.65 -11.03
N LEU A 258 0.04 21.02 -9.96
CA LEU A 258 -1.39 20.95 -9.62
C LEU A 258 -2.01 22.29 -9.22
N VAL A 259 -1.26 23.15 -8.53
CA VAL A 259 -1.75 24.49 -8.13
C VAL A 259 -1.91 25.42 -9.34
N LEU A 260 -1.12 25.22 -10.41
CA LEU A 260 -1.20 26.02 -11.63
C LEU A 260 -2.34 25.61 -12.58
N VAL A 261 -2.66 24.31 -12.69
CA VAL A 261 -3.73 23.84 -13.59
C VAL A 261 -5.12 24.04 -12.96
N GLY A 262 -5.26 23.92 -11.64
CA GLY A 262 -6.52 24.19 -10.94
C GLY A 262 -6.94 25.67 -10.93
N SER A 263 -5.99 26.61 -11.05
CA SER A 263 -6.30 28.05 -11.07
C SER A 263 -6.63 28.61 -12.46
N GLY A 264 -6.33 27.88 -13.54
CA GLY A 264 -6.60 28.32 -14.92
C GLY A 264 -8.04 28.13 -15.42
N GLY A 265 -8.79 27.17 -14.86
CA GLY A 265 -10.15 26.83 -15.32
C GLY A 265 -11.25 27.80 -14.86
N ALA A 266 -11.08 28.44 -13.70
CA ALA A 266 -12.08 29.34 -13.14
C ALA A 266 -12.09 30.74 -13.82
N ALA A 267 -10.97 31.16 -14.42
CA ALA A 267 -10.87 32.44 -15.09
C ALA A 267 -11.57 32.47 -16.47
N LEU A 268 -11.69 31.33 -17.15
CA LEU A 268 -12.28 31.29 -18.50
C LEU A 268 -13.81 31.18 -18.52
N ALA A 269 -14.43 30.76 -17.41
CA ALA A 269 -15.89 30.66 -17.29
C ALA A 269 -16.57 32.01 -16.96
N LEU A 270 -15.84 32.99 -16.41
CA LEU A 270 -16.39 34.31 -16.07
C LEU A 270 -16.38 35.31 -17.23
N LEU A 271 -15.68 35.03 -18.33
CA LEU A 271 -15.63 35.91 -19.50
C LEU A 271 -16.72 35.65 -20.56
N ARG A 272 -17.55 34.60 -20.41
CA ARG A 272 -18.61 34.26 -21.39
C ARG A 272 -20.03 34.67 -21.00
N ARG A 273 -20.23 35.35 -19.86
CA ARG A 273 -21.58 35.76 -19.39
C ARG A 273 -21.91 37.24 -19.56
N GLY A 274 -21.09 37.98 -20.31
CA GLY A 274 -21.23 39.43 -20.48
C GLY A 274 -21.42 39.90 -21.93
N ILE A 275 -22.12 39.13 -22.78
CA ILE A 275 -22.63 39.65 -24.06
C ILE A 275 -23.97 38.96 -24.35
N SER A 276 -25.06 39.53 -23.82
CA SER A 276 -26.37 39.61 -24.46
C SER A 276 -27.30 40.50 -23.66
#